data_AF-A0A5X9QIR6-F1
#
_entry.id   AF-A0A5X9QIR6-F1
#
_cell.length_a   1.000
_cell.length_b   1.000
_cell.length_c   1.000
_cell.angle_alpha   90.00
_cell.angle_beta   90.00
_cell.angle_gamma   90.00
#
_symmetry.space_group_name_H-M   'P 1'
#
loop_
_entity.id
_entity.type
_entity.pdbx_description
1 polymer ?
#
loop_
_entity_poly.entity_id
_entity_poly.type
_entity_poly.pdbx_seq_one_letter_code
_entity_poly.pdbx_strand_id
1 'polypeptide(L)' 'MFGTAKVIIERLDKYPEDEPLLMVMWQKEDVAQGRPDLTDEQCIKVMRKIKHCHEANVGVNWDVISDTADTLFPKVKVPC' A
#
# COMPACT_ATOMS: atom_id res chain seq x y z
N MET A 1 4.22 -4.54 -7.00
CA MET A 1 3.07 -5.23 -7.63
C MET A 1 1.79 -4.83 -6.88
N PHE A 2 0.61 -4.78 -7.52
CA PHE A 2 -0.68 -4.56 -6.81
C PHE A 2 -1.74 -5.52 -7.34
N GLY A 3 -2.56 -6.06 -6.44
CA GLY A 3 -3.59 -7.05 -6.73
C GLY A 3 -4.00 -7.78 -5.45
N THR A 4 -4.95 -8.71 -5.58
CA THR A 4 -5.22 -9.68 -4.52
C THR A 4 -4.08 -10.70 -4.42
N ALA A 5 -4.01 -11.46 -3.34
CA ALA A 5 -3.05 -12.55 -3.19
C ALA A 5 -3.10 -13.52 -4.39
N LYS A 6 -4.31 -13.89 -4.85
CA LYS A 6 -4.50 -14.72 -6.05
C LYS A 6 -3.80 -14.14 -7.28
N VAL A 7 -3.99 -12.86 -7.57
CA VAL A 7 -3.36 -12.20 -8.73
C VAL A 7 -1.83 -12.10 -8.58
N ILE A 8 -1.34 -11.98 -7.34
CA ILE A 8 0.11 -11.99 -7.08
C ILE A 8 0.68 -13.38 -7.33
N ILE A 9 0.04 -14.44 -6.83
CA ILE A 9 0.45 -15.84 -7.06
C ILE A 9 0.49 -16.15 -8.56
N GLU A 10 -0.57 -15.84 -9.31
CA GLU A 10 -0.62 -16.05 -10.77
C GLU A 10 0.49 -15.29 -11.55
N ARG A 11 1.06 -14.23 -10.96
CA ARG A 11 2.21 -13.53 -11.53
C ARG A 11 3.53 -14.17 -11.13
N LEU A 12 3.63 -14.69 -9.92
CA LEU A 12 4.80 -15.43 -9.45
C LEU A 12 4.97 -16.73 -10.23
N ASP A 13 3.88 -17.40 -10.63
CA ASP A 13 3.88 -18.62 -11.47
C ASP A 13 4.54 -18.43 -12.86
N LYS A 14 4.85 -17.18 -13.26
CA LYS A 14 5.50 -16.87 -14.53
C LYS A 14 7.02 -16.83 -14.44
N TYR A 15 7.59 -16.82 -13.25
CA TYR A 15 9.03 -16.87 -13.03
C TYR A 15 9.49 -18.34 -12.94
N PRO A 16 10.74 -18.65 -13.31
CA PRO A 16 11.35 -19.94 -12.98
C PRO A 16 11.24 -20.23 -11.48
N GLU A 17 11.08 -21.50 -11.11
CA GLU A 17 10.88 -21.92 -9.71
C GLU A 17 12.06 -21.53 -8.79
N ASP A 18 13.27 -21.43 -9.34
CA ASP A 18 14.53 -21.12 -8.65
C ASP A 18 14.99 -19.66 -8.81
N GLU A 19 14.16 -18.80 -9.42
CA GLU A 19 14.49 -17.39 -9.61
C GLU A 19 14.54 -16.64 -8.25
N PRO A 20 15.67 -15.99 -7.90
CA PRO A 20 15.75 -15.19 -6.69
C PRO A 20 14.94 -13.88 -6.84
N LEU A 21 13.91 -13.72 -5.99
CA LEU A 21 13.05 -12.54 -5.97
C LEU A 21 13.11 -11.81 -4.62
N LEU A 22 13.19 -10.48 -4.65
CA LEU A 22 13.01 -9.63 -3.46
C LEU A 22 11.66 -8.90 -3.54
N MET A 23 10.79 -9.13 -2.56
CA MET A 23 9.48 -8.49 -2.48
C MET A 23 9.21 -7.99 -1.05
N VAL A 24 8.86 -6.72 -0.92
CA VAL A 24 8.32 -6.13 0.30
C VAL A 24 6.80 -5.96 0.10
N MET A 25 6.02 -6.71 0.87
CA MET A 25 4.57 -6.75 0.73
C MET A 25 3.90 -5.91 1.81
N TRP A 26 2.91 -5.12 1.38
CA TRP A 26 2.03 -4.32 2.24
C TRP A 26 0.57 -4.69 1.93
N GLN A 27 -0.27 -4.73 2.95
CA GLN A 27 -1.71 -5.03 2.87
C GLN A 27 -2.55 -3.89 3.44
N LYS A 28 -3.88 -3.99 3.31
CA LYS A 28 -4.79 -2.92 3.75
C LYS A 28 -4.76 -2.71 5.26
N GLU A 29 -4.48 -3.76 6.02
CA GLU A 29 -4.37 -3.76 7.48
C GLU A 29 -3.18 -2.90 7.95
N ASP A 30 -2.09 -2.83 7.17
CA ASP A 30 -0.96 -1.96 7.50
C ASP A 30 -1.36 -0.48 7.37
N VAL A 31 -2.17 -0.15 6.37
CA VAL A 31 -2.75 1.21 6.26
C VAL A 31 -3.67 1.49 7.45
N ALA A 32 -4.54 0.53 7.79
CA ALA A 32 -5.46 0.66 8.92
C ALA A 32 -4.74 0.80 10.26
N GLN A 33 -3.54 0.22 10.42
CA GLN A 33 -2.71 0.37 11.61
C GLN A 33 -2.29 1.83 11.82
N GLY A 34 -1.90 2.55 10.76
CA GLY A 34 -1.55 3.98 10.83
C GLY A 34 -2.76 4.92 10.81
N ARG A 35 -3.89 4.45 10.26
CA ARG A 35 -5.13 5.22 10.06
C ARG A 35 -6.37 4.39 10.41
N PRO A 36 -6.61 4.12 11.71
CA PRO A 36 -7.74 3.31 12.16
C PRO A 36 -9.11 3.96 11.92
N ASP A 37 -9.13 5.24 11.55
CA ASP A 37 -10.32 5.99 11.17
C ASP A 37 -10.80 5.68 9.74
N LEU A 38 -9.98 5.00 8.93
CA LEU A 38 -10.31 4.68 7.54
C LEU A 38 -11.02 3.34 7.40
N THR A 39 -11.99 3.29 6.47
CA THR A 39 -12.61 2.04 6.06
C THR A 39 -11.67 1.22 5.18
N ASP A 40 -11.95 -0.08 5.05
CA ASP A 40 -11.22 -0.98 4.14
C ASP A 40 -11.13 -0.43 2.70
N GLU A 41 -12.21 0.16 2.20
CA GLU A 41 -12.23 0.77 0.86
C GLU A 41 -11.30 1.98 0.76
N GLN A 42 -11.22 2.79 1.82
CA GLN A 42 -10.30 3.92 1.88
C GLN A 42 -8.84 3.45 1.98
N CYS A 43 -8.55 2.42 2.78
CA CYS A 43 -7.23 1.79 2.84
C CYS A 43 -6.79 1.27 1.47
N ILE A 44 -7.68 0.59 0.74
CA ILE A 44 -7.40 0.12 -0.62
C ILE A 44 -7.15 1.30 -1.58
N LYS A 45 -7.86 2.42 -1.43
CA LYS A 45 -7.61 3.64 -2.22
C LYS A 45 -6.24 4.23 -1.94
N VAL A 46 -5.78 4.24 -0.68
CA VAL A 46 -4.41 4.63 -0.30
C VAL A 46 -3.40 3.75 -1.02
N MET A 47 -3.52 2.43 -0.92
CA MET A 47 -2.59 1.51 -1.59
C MET A 47 -2.56 1.69 -3.12
N ARG A 48 -3.73 1.93 -3.75
CA ARG A 48 -3.80 2.23 -5.19
C ARG A 48 -3.09 3.52 -5.54
N LYS A 49 -3.19 4.56 -4.71
CA LYS A 49 -2.51 5.83 -4.91
C LYS A 49 -0.99 5.69 -4.77
N ILE A 50 -0.50 4.98 -3.75
CA ILE A 50 0.92 4.66 -3.61
C ILE A 50 1.44 3.96 -4.87
N LYS A 51 0.72 2.95 -5.36
CA LYS A 51 1.09 2.24 -6.60
C LYS A 51 1.15 3.19 -7.81
N HIS A 52 0.22 4.13 -7.93
CA HIS A 52 0.17 5.07 -9.05
C HIS A 52 1.27 6.13 -9.00
N CYS A 53 1.70 6.51 -7.80
CA CYS A 53 2.71 7.55 -7.55
C CYS A 53 4.02 6.97 -7.02
N HIS A 54 4.30 5.69 -7.27
CA HIS A 54 5.45 5.01 -6.70
C HIS A 54 6.76 5.63 -7.18
N GLU A 55 7.61 6.01 -6.23
CA GLU A 55 8.94 6.54 -6.47
C GLU A 55 9.97 5.50 -6.00
N ALA A 56 10.91 5.14 -6.89
CA ALA A 56 11.81 4.00 -6.66
C ALA A 56 13.02 4.30 -5.77
N ASN A 57 13.43 5.56 -5.63
CA ASN A 57 14.46 6.00 -4.68
C ASN A 57 13.94 6.04 -3.23
N VAL A 58 12.62 6.17 -3.03
CA VAL A 58 11.97 6.17 -1.72
C VAL A 58 11.41 4.80 -1.36
N GLY A 59 10.80 4.11 -2.31
CA GLY A 59 10.07 2.85 -2.09
C GLY A 59 8.75 3.04 -1.34
N VAL A 60 8.21 1.96 -0.78
CA VAL A 60 7.01 1.99 0.08
C VAL A 60 7.42 1.73 1.52
N ASN A 61 7.13 2.68 2.39
CA ASN A 61 7.39 2.63 3.82
C ASN A 61 6.22 3.27 4.60
N TRP A 62 6.32 3.29 5.93
CA TRP A 62 5.29 3.84 6.81
C TRP A 62 4.97 5.32 6.54
N ASP A 63 5.98 6.14 6.26
CA ASP A 63 5.80 7.57 5.98
C ASP A 63 5.04 7.76 4.66
N VAL A 64 5.40 7.03 3.60
CA VAL A 64 4.69 7.03 2.32
C VAL A 64 3.22 6.63 2.50
N ILE A 65 2.95 5.64 3.36
CA ILE A 65 1.58 5.21 3.68
C ILE A 65 0.81 6.32 4.40
N SER A 66 1.41 6.88 5.46
CA SER A 66 0.79 7.93 6.27
C SER A 66 0.52 9.20 5.45
N ASP A 67 1.52 9.69 4.72
CA ASP A 67 1.44 10.90 3.90
C ASP A 67 0.40 10.74 2.79
N THR A 68 0.35 9.57 2.15
CA THR A 68 -0.66 9.30 1.13
C THR A 68 -2.06 9.25 1.73
N ALA A 69 -2.22 8.64 2.91
CA ALA A 69 -3.50 8.57 3.59
C ALA A 69 -3.99 9.95 4.06
N ASP A 70 -3.10 10.78 4.59
CA ASP A 70 -3.41 12.16 5.01
C ASP A 70 -3.72 13.06 3.81
N THR A 71 -3.05 12.84 2.67
CA THR A 71 -3.35 13.54 1.41
C THR A 71 -4.74 13.19 0.87
N LEU A 72 -5.13 11.91 0.88
CA LEU A 72 -6.42 11.46 0.36
C LEU A 72 -7.58 11.70 1.34
N PHE A 73 -7.31 11.57 2.63
CA PHE A 73 -8.29 11.63 3.71
C PHE A 73 -7.73 12.47 4.87
N PRO A 74 -7.71 13.81 4.72
CA PRO A 74 -7.19 14.69 5.75
C PRO A 74 -7.94 14.53 7.07
N LYS A 75 -7.21 14.43 8.18
CA LYS A 75 -7.84 14.46 9.51
C LYS A 75 -8.42 15.86 9.72
N VAL A 76 -9.69 15.93 10.14
CA VAL A 76 -10.28 17.20 10.54
C VAL A 76 -9.46 17.72 11.72
N LYS A 77 -8.79 18.87 11.57
CA LYS A 77 -8.20 19.56 12.71
C LYS A 77 -9.36 19.97 13.61
N VAL A 78 -9.48 19.33 14.77
CA VAL A 78 -10.30 19.87 15.85
C VAL A 78 -9.65 21.20 16.22
N PRO A 79 -10.32 22.36 16.02
CA PRO A 79 -9.76 23.62 16.49
C PRO A 79 -9.62 23.53 18.00
N CYS A 80 -8.44 23.91 18.51
CA CYS A 80 -8.18 24.06 19.94
C CYS A 80 -9.15 25.07 20.58
#